data_AF-A0A926B4Q2-F1
#
_entry.id   AF-A0A926B4Q2-F1
#
_cell.length_a   1.000
_cell.length_b   1.000
_cell.length_c   1.000
_cell.angle_alpha   90.00
_cell.angle_beta   90.00
_cell.angle_gamma   90.00
#
_symmetry.space_group_name_H-M   'P 1'
#
loop_
_entity.id
_entity.type
_entity.pdbx_description
1 polymer ?
#
loop_
_entity_poly.entity_id
_entity_poly.type
_entity_poly.pdbx_seq_one_letter_code
_entity_poly.pdbx_strand_id
1 'polypeptide(L)'
;MKNLIRLMIGVLAWSSTTVFALEPTNELSVKEAVRLITMKSNAPANTIEIAFIVDGSAKCEGFEVKNVRRVAAIHGVQEGGKQSRKLVFYDLFWNEALGWFMWESRNERTGEAVYLWSELRGEIVNR
;
A
#
# COMPACT_ATOMS: atom_id res chain seq x y z
N MET A 1 26.42 30.73 56.08
CA MET A 1 26.47 30.23 54.69
C MET A 1 25.27 29.34 54.46
N LYS A 2 24.23 29.84 53.76
CA LYS A 2 22.99 29.10 53.50
C LYS A 2 22.94 28.71 52.03
N ASN A 3 22.88 27.40 51.81
CA ASN A 3 22.71 26.75 50.51
C ASN A 3 21.37 27.15 49.88
N LEU A 4 21.35 27.45 48.58
CA LEU A 4 20.13 27.34 47.79
C LEU A 4 20.47 26.95 46.34
N ILE A 5 20.52 25.64 46.11
CA ILE A 5 20.51 25.01 44.79
C ILE A 5 19.12 25.27 44.19
N ARG A 6 19.03 26.05 43.10
CA ARG A 6 17.83 26.10 42.25
C ARG A 6 18.05 25.17 41.06
N LEU A 7 17.53 23.96 41.19
CA LEU A 7 17.30 23.03 40.08
C LEU A 7 16.27 23.66 39.13
N MET A 8 16.71 24.07 37.93
CA MET A 8 15.81 24.35 36.81
C MET A 8 15.60 23.04 36.05
N ILE A 9 14.57 22.29 36.43
CA ILE A 9 14.05 21.17 35.63
C ILE A 9 13.28 21.81 34.47
N GLY A 10 13.98 22.13 33.40
CA GLY A 10 13.36 22.44 32.11
C GLY A 10 12.82 21.15 31.52
N VAL A 11 11.53 20.87 31.72
CA VAL A 11 10.83 19.78 31.03
C VAL A 11 10.81 20.12 29.55
N LEU A 12 11.71 19.51 28.77
CA LEU A 12 11.57 19.44 27.32
C LEU A 12 10.34 18.58 27.04
N ALA A 13 9.20 19.24 26.82
CA ALA A 13 8.08 18.60 26.14
C ALA A 13 8.53 18.37 24.70
N TRP A 14 9.02 17.17 24.41
CA TRP A 14 9.10 16.66 23.04
C TRP A 14 7.67 16.59 22.51
N SER A 15 7.22 17.66 21.86
CA SER A 15 6.03 17.61 21.02
C SER A 15 6.35 16.75 19.82
N SER A 16 6.10 15.44 19.94
CA SER A 16 6.01 14.55 18.79
C SER A 16 4.75 14.92 18.03
N THR A 17 4.84 15.93 17.16
CA THR A 17 3.83 16.14 16.11
C THR A 17 3.85 14.90 15.23
N THR A 18 2.87 14.01 15.42
CA THR A 18 2.59 12.93 14.48
C THR A 18 2.12 13.58 13.19
N VAL A 19 3.03 13.73 12.23
CA VAL A 19 2.71 14.16 10.89
C VAL A 19 2.10 12.96 10.18
N PHE A 20 0.78 12.92 10.08
CA PHE A 20 0.08 11.97 9.22
C PHE A 20 0.28 12.38 7.76
N ALA A 21 0.38 11.39 6.88
CA ALA A 21 0.48 11.68 5.46
C ALA A 21 -0.83 12.30 4.94
N LEU A 22 -0.69 13.25 4.01
CA LEU A 22 -1.81 13.82 3.27
C LEU A 22 -2.54 12.74 2.48
N GLU A 23 -3.85 12.91 2.29
CA GLU A 23 -4.64 12.00 1.47
C GLU A 23 -4.05 11.85 0.05
N PRO A 24 -4.09 10.64 -0.53
CA PRO A 24 -3.57 10.39 -1.87
C PRO A 24 -4.37 11.17 -2.90
N THR A 25 -3.69 11.89 -3.80
CA THR A 25 -4.33 12.77 -4.79
C THR A 25 -4.13 12.31 -6.23
N ASN A 26 -3.17 11.42 -6.49
CA ASN A 26 -2.81 11.02 -7.85
C ASN A 26 -3.47 9.70 -8.23
N GLU A 27 -4.24 9.68 -9.32
CA GLU A 27 -4.81 8.43 -9.81
C GLU A 27 -3.73 7.38 -10.13
N LEU A 28 -4.01 6.12 -9.78
CA LEU A 28 -3.14 5.00 -10.14
C LEU A 28 -3.24 4.76 -11.65
N SER A 29 -2.13 4.94 -12.38
CA SER A 29 -2.15 4.71 -13.82
C SER A 29 -2.24 3.22 -14.16
N VAL A 30 -2.82 2.90 -15.32
CA VAL A 30 -2.88 1.52 -15.85
C VAL A 30 -1.49 0.89 -15.96
N LYS A 31 -0.49 1.67 -16.38
CA LYS A 31 0.90 1.20 -16.52
C LYS A 31 1.50 0.80 -15.17
N GLU A 32 1.26 1.61 -14.13
CA GLU A 32 1.71 1.30 -12.77
C GLU A 32 0.96 0.12 -12.19
N ALA A 33 -0.36 0.06 -12.40
CA ALA A 33 -1.17 -1.08 -11.98
C ALA A 33 -0.64 -2.41 -12.57
N VAL A 34 -0.37 -2.47 -13.88
CA VAL A 34 0.23 -3.66 -14.52
C VAL A 34 1.58 -4.02 -13.89
N ARG A 35 2.44 -3.02 -13.66
CA ARG A 35 3.76 -3.22 -13.04
C ARG A 35 3.64 -3.83 -11.65
N LEU A 36 2.76 -3.27 -10.81
CA LEU A 36 2.53 -3.77 -9.46
C LEU A 36 1.91 -5.18 -9.45
N ILE A 37 0.95 -5.46 -10.34
CA ILE A 37 0.37 -6.81 -10.48
C ILE A 37 1.45 -7.81 -10.92
N THR A 38 2.34 -7.43 -11.83
CA THR A 38 3.46 -8.28 -12.31
C THR A 38 4.34 -8.70 -11.13
N MET A 39 4.69 -7.75 -10.25
CA MET A 39 5.49 -8.04 -9.05
C MET A 39 4.81 -8.99 -8.08
N LYS A 40 3.49 -8.85 -7.90
CA LYS A 40 2.72 -9.66 -6.97
C LYS A 40 2.43 -11.07 -7.50
N SER A 41 1.98 -11.16 -8.74
CA SER A 41 1.41 -12.39 -9.32
C SER A 41 2.43 -13.25 -10.04
N ASN A 42 3.66 -12.75 -10.25
CA ASN A 42 4.66 -13.34 -11.15
C ASN A 42 4.13 -13.58 -12.60
N ALA A 43 3.00 -12.98 -12.96
CA ALA A 43 2.48 -13.04 -14.32
C ALA A 43 3.24 -12.02 -15.20
N PRO A 44 3.64 -12.38 -16.42
CA PRO A 44 4.28 -11.44 -17.33
C PRO A 44 3.39 -10.21 -17.61
N ALA A 45 3.98 -9.02 -17.66
CA ALA A 45 3.23 -7.78 -17.86
C ALA A 45 2.36 -7.78 -19.14
N ASN A 46 2.80 -8.47 -20.20
CA ASN A 46 2.07 -8.58 -21.46
C ASN A 46 0.86 -9.52 -21.43
N THR A 47 0.63 -10.26 -20.33
CA THR A 47 -0.53 -11.14 -20.15
C THR A 47 -1.60 -10.57 -19.23
N ILE A 48 -1.39 -9.34 -18.73
CA ILE A 48 -2.27 -8.63 -17.80
C ILE A 48 -2.96 -7.50 -18.57
N GLU A 49 -4.29 -7.50 -18.55
CA GLU A 49 -5.13 -6.42 -19.09
C GLU A 49 -5.89 -5.76 -17.94
N ILE A 50 -5.79 -4.44 -17.76
CA ILE A 50 -6.55 -3.74 -16.73
C ILE A 50 -7.92 -3.38 -17.30
N ALA A 51 -8.99 -3.91 -16.69
CA ALA A 51 -10.35 -3.63 -17.10
C ALA A 51 -10.80 -2.25 -16.57
N PHE A 52 -10.59 -2.00 -15.27
CA PHE A 52 -10.89 -0.72 -14.64
C PHE A 52 -10.15 -0.58 -13.31
N ILE A 53 -10.01 0.67 -12.87
CA ILE A 53 -9.50 1.06 -11.55
C ILE A 53 -10.57 1.92 -10.91
N VAL A 54 -10.96 1.61 -9.67
CA VAL A 54 -11.97 2.35 -8.92
C VAL A 54 -11.41 2.74 -7.57
N ASP A 55 -11.53 4.02 -7.25
CA ASP A 55 -11.17 4.59 -5.96
C ASP A 55 -12.43 4.67 -5.08
N GLY A 56 -12.28 4.39 -3.79
CA GLY A 56 -13.39 4.41 -2.86
C GLY A 56 -13.01 4.09 -1.42
N SER A 57 -13.95 3.50 -0.69
CA SER A 57 -13.75 3.00 0.67
C SER A 57 -14.18 1.53 0.78
N ALA A 58 -13.62 0.82 1.75
CA ALA A 58 -13.97 -0.58 2.02
C ALA A 58 -14.30 -0.76 3.50
N LYS A 59 -15.28 -1.63 3.79
CA LYS A 59 -15.55 -2.06 5.17
C LYS A 59 -14.70 -3.29 5.49
N CYS A 60 -13.76 -3.16 6.42
CA CYS A 60 -12.95 -4.25 6.95
C CYS A 60 -13.26 -4.42 8.44
N GLU A 61 -13.76 -5.60 8.81
CA GLU A 61 -13.94 -6.04 10.22
C GLU A 61 -14.63 -5.01 11.14
N GLY A 62 -15.62 -4.27 10.61
CA GLY A 62 -16.38 -3.28 11.38
C GLY A 62 -15.83 -1.85 11.32
N PHE A 63 -14.69 -1.64 10.65
CA PHE A 63 -14.12 -0.32 10.38
C PHE A 63 -14.19 0.01 8.89
N GLU A 64 -14.34 1.30 8.57
CA GLU A 64 -14.26 1.78 7.19
C GLU A 64 -12.84 2.24 6.89
N VAL A 65 -12.19 1.58 5.95
CA VAL A 65 -10.90 2.01 5.40
C VAL A 65 -11.19 2.95 4.25
N LYS A 66 -10.75 4.20 4.39
CA LYS A 66 -10.82 5.22 3.35
C LYS A 66 -9.66 5.05 2.37
N ASN A 67 -9.83 5.60 1.17
CA ASN A 67 -8.79 5.63 0.13
C ASN A 67 -8.32 4.22 -0.25
N VAL A 68 -9.26 3.41 -0.73
CA VAL A 68 -9.01 2.09 -1.31
C VAL A 68 -9.04 2.20 -2.82
N ARG A 69 -8.01 1.68 -3.49
CA ARG A 69 -8.00 1.52 -4.95
C ARG A 69 -8.18 0.07 -5.31
N ARG A 70 -9.28 -0.24 -5.98
CA ARG A 70 -9.57 -1.57 -6.52
C ARG A 70 -9.20 -1.62 -7.99
N VAL A 71 -8.24 -2.47 -8.32
CA VAL A 71 -7.83 -2.74 -9.69
C VAL A 71 -8.46 -4.05 -10.13
N ALA A 72 -9.28 -4.01 -11.17
CA ALA A 72 -9.81 -5.19 -11.84
C ALA A 72 -8.94 -5.53 -13.04
N ALA A 73 -8.30 -6.70 -13.02
CA ALA A 73 -7.39 -7.14 -14.06
C ALA A 73 -7.83 -8.49 -14.65
N ILE A 74 -7.65 -8.64 -15.95
CA ILE A 74 -7.91 -9.87 -16.70
C ILE A 74 -6.57 -10.56 -16.95
N HIS A 75 -6.45 -11.79 -16.48
CA HIS A 75 -5.28 -12.64 -16.64
C HIS A 75 -5.57 -13.71 -17.68
N GLY A 76 -4.62 -13.94 -18.60
CA GLY A 76 -4.60 -15.16 -19.40
C GLY A 76 -4.22 -16.36 -18.53
N VAL A 77 -5.05 -17.40 -18.51
CA VAL A 77 -4.80 -18.65 -17.77
C VAL A 77 -4.79 -19.82 -18.75
N GLN A 78 -3.83 -20.74 -18.60
CA GLN A 78 -3.86 -22.02 -19.30
C GLN A 78 -4.28 -23.12 -18.31
N GLU A 79 -5.42 -23.75 -18.57
CA GLU A 79 -5.90 -24.90 -17.81
C GLU A 79 -6.30 -26.02 -18.77
N GLY A 80 -5.70 -27.20 -18.60
CA GLY A 80 -6.07 -28.41 -19.34
C GLY A 80 -6.01 -28.29 -20.87
N GLY A 81 -5.03 -27.54 -21.40
CA GLY A 81 -4.88 -27.33 -22.85
C GLY A 81 -5.84 -26.30 -23.47
N LYS A 82 -6.66 -25.63 -22.66
CA LYS A 82 -7.49 -24.49 -23.07
C LYS A 82 -6.93 -23.20 -22.51
N GLN A 83 -6.91 -22.16 -23.34
CA GLN A 83 -6.63 -20.79 -22.89
C GLN A 83 -7.96 -20.15 -22.45
N SER A 84 -8.00 -19.67 -21.22
CA SER A 84 -9.12 -18.94 -20.65
C SER A 84 -8.66 -17.57 -20.13
N ARG A 85 -9.63 -16.71 -19.81
CA ARG A 85 -9.37 -15.41 -19.19
C ARG A 85 -10.06 -15.36 -17.84
N LYS A 86 -9.35 -14.90 -16.81
CA LYS A 86 -9.86 -14.78 -15.45
C LYS A 86 -9.83 -13.33 -15.00
N LEU A 87 -10.96 -12.82 -14.53
CA LEU A 87 -11.03 -11.53 -13.86
C LEU A 87 -10.55 -11.70 -12.41
N VAL A 88 -9.60 -10.87 -12.00
CA VAL A 88 -8.97 -10.86 -10.68
C VAL A 88 -9.03 -9.43 -10.14
N PHE A 89 -9.36 -9.31 -8.86
CA PHE A 89 -9.42 -8.03 -8.17
C PHE A 89 -8.24 -7.88 -7.22
N TYR A 90 -7.65 -6.69 -7.21
CA TYR A 90 -6.57 -6.32 -6.33
C TYR A 90 -6.92 -5.02 -5.60
N ASP A 91 -6.92 -5.09 -4.27
CA ASP A 91 -7.21 -3.94 -3.42
C ASP A 91 -5.90 -3.37 -2.87
N LEU A 92 -5.75 -2.05 -3.01
CA LEU A 92 -4.68 -1.25 -2.45
C LEU A 92 -5.28 -0.35 -1.36
N PHE A 93 -4.81 -0.50 -0.13
CA PHE A 93 -5.31 0.24 1.03
C PHE A 93 -4.35 1.36 1.40
N TRP A 94 -4.83 2.60 1.47
CA TRP A 94 -4.01 3.69 1.98
C TRP A 94 -3.61 3.47 3.43
N ASN A 95 -2.32 3.61 3.72
CA ASN A 95 -1.80 3.65 5.08
C ASN A 95 -1.34 5.07 5.40
N GLU A 96 -2.10 5.78 6.23
CA GLU A 96 -1.83 7.16 6.64
C GLU A 96 -0.52 7.35 7.40
N ALA A 97 -0.06 6.32 8.12
CA ALA A 97 1.19 6.37 8.87
C ALA A 97 2.42 6.28 7.95
N LEU A 98 2.29 5.53 6.85
CA LEU A 98 3.36 5.37 5.85
C LEU A 98 3.26 6.40 4.72
N GLY A 99 2.05 6.93 4.49
CA GLY A 99 1.73 7.73 3.32
C GLY A 99 1.78 6.96 2.00
N TRP A 100 1.64 5.62 2.06
CA TRP A 100 1.72 4.72 0.92
C TRP A 100 0.50 3.79 0.91
N PHE A 101 0.19 3.26 -0.27
CA PHE A 101 -0.79 2.19 -0.41
C PHE A 101 -0.17 0.84 -0.09
N MET A 102 -0.79 0.10 0.82
CA MET A 102 -0.48 -1.27 1.15
C MET A 102 -1.29 -2.23 0.28
N TRP A 103 -0.62 -3.21 -0.30
CA TRP A 103 -1.25 -4.22 -1.12
C TRP A 103 -1.44 -5.53 -0.35
N GLU A 104 -0.36 -6.08 0.19
CA GLU A 104 -0.34 -7.36 0.89
C GLU A 104 0.86 -7.39 1.84
N SER A 105 0.69 -8.04 2.97
CA SER A 105 1.77 -8.54 3.80
C SER A 105 1.83 -10.06 3.65
N ARG A 106 3.04 -10.59 3.40
CA ARG A 106 3.28 -12.04 3.27
C ARG A 106 4.47 -12.44 4.12
N ASN A 107 4.32 -13.54 4.85
CA ASN A 107 5.47 -14.21 5.47
C ASN A 107 6.31 -14.90 4.40
N GLU A 108 7.52 -14.39 4.16
CA GLU A 108 8.53 -14.98 3.30
C GLU A 108 9.67 -15.61 4.12
N ARG A 109 10.56 -16.36 3.46
CA ARG A 109 11.66 -17.10 4.13
C ARG A 109 12.60 -16.18 4.93
N THR A 110 12.68 -14.90 4.57
CA THR A 110 13.55 -13.90 5.20
C THR A 110 12.84 -12.98 6.19
N GLY A 111 11.53 -13.12 6.38
CA GLY A 111 10.72 -12.21 7.21
C GLY A 111 9.39 -11.85 6.56
N GLU A 112 8.71 -10.85 7.12
CA GLU A 112 7.47 -10.29 6.58
C GLU A 112 7.79 -9.36 5.39
N ALA A 113 7.38 -9.74 4.19
CA ALA A 113 7.46 -8.90 3.01
C ALA A 113 6.17 -8.10 2.85
N VAL A 114 6.29 -6.77 2.85
CA VAL A 114 5.16 -5.86 2.66
C VAL A 114 5.27 -5.20 1.29
N TYR A 115 4.25 -5.41 0.47
CA TYR A 115 4.17 -4.86 -0.87
C TYR A 115 3.47 -3.50 -0.81
N LEU A 116 4.22 -2.43 -1.08
CA LEU A 116 3.78 -1.05 -0.94
C LEU A 116 3.94 -0.28 -2.26
N TRP A 117 3.05 0.68 -2.48
CA TRP A 117 3.13 1.64 -3.58
C TRP A 117 2.94 3.07 -3.11
N SER A 118 3.83 3.97 -3.54
CA SER A 118 3.76 5.40 -3.27
C SER A 118 3.46 6.17 -4.56
N GLU A 119 2.50 7.10 -4.49
CA GLU A 119 2.19 8.02 -5.60
C GLU A 119 3.37 8.88 -6.03
N LEU A 120 4.23 9.27 -5.08
CA LEU A 120 5.33 10.23 -5.30
C LEU A 120 6.68 9.55 -5.50
N ARG A 121 6.87 8.36 -4.92
CA ARG A 121 8.15 7.67 -4.89
C ARG A 121 8.17 6.38 -5.71
N GLY A 122 7.03 5.95 -6.24
CA GLY A 122 6.88 4.67 -6.94
C GLY A 122 6.81 3.48 -5.99
N GLU A 123 7.10 2.29 -6.51
CA GLU A 123 7.02 1.02 -5.78
C GLU A 123 8.18 0.82 -4.79
N ILE A 124 7.88 0.31 -3.60
CA ILE A 124 8.89 -0.10 -2.62
C ILE A 124 8.47 -1.46 -2.05
N VAL A 125 9.26 -2.49 -2.33
CA VAL A 125 9.22 -3.74 -1.57
C VAL A 125 10.05 -3.51 -0.33
N ASN A 126 9.42 -3.46 0.85
CA ASN A 126 10.17 -3.46 2.09
C ASN A 126 10.37 -4.93 2.51
N ARG A 127 11.63 -5.37 2.60
CA ARG A 127 12.07 -6.72 2.98
C ARG A 127 12.73 -6.70 4.34
#